data_AF-A0A9W8GN73-F1
#
_entry.id   AF-A0A9W8GN73-F1
#
_cell.length_a   1.000
_cell.length_b   1.000
_cell.length_c   1.000
_cell.angle_alpha   90.00
_cell.angle_beta   90.00
_cell.angle_gamma   90.00
#
_symmetry.space_group_name_H-M   'P 1'
#
loop_
_entity.id
_entity.type
_entity.pdbx_description
1 polymer ?
#
loop_
_entity_poly.entity_id
_entity_poly.type
_entity_poly.pdbx_seq_one_letter_code
_entity_poly.pdbx_strand_id
1 'polypeptide(L)'
;MGSTCSSLANIGCCRIHDDSPNREDEPLLADKERQAVNILVDLFERRAPVSFYEGEPLKALATLAYSDINHLQLSAATAFSEISEMDARPVSREALEPILYLLQSPDIKVQHSASAALGNLAVNVENKLLIVRMGGLEPLIRQMLSPNIDAQINSVGCITNLATADENKMRIAKSGALLPLIRLARSREIRVQRNAAGALLNMTHSIEHRQQLIAAGAVPVLVELLASDDPELQYYVTTALSNIAVDEGSRQLLRDTQPSLVDSLIHFVQTSTTKVQCQAILTLRNLASDEEYQLQVIKAGGLDSLLPQLQSGYDLLVVSASACLRNLSIHPDNEEPILNSGVLPLLVNLITQSGNDEVQCHVISALRNLVANNEADKTPFAEAGLFDHMKVVLSDPRSSEVVIGEMAAALSVFVLDESLWPYILSSGFLELLVPLTRSHIVELQYNACATISSLAGKASESSDACSRLAQVWDKPEGGMQSYLAAFLAVDEGMDPLLRSVAIWTVMMLLESESPDLVQLVLAHPSIIKNIDKIAQMGSLSEADARLSAYTSDGGLRSSRAFDGDGYGPEDGDLGDEHDDDDDIYQRLESMAQDVVALVQNLDR
;
A
#
# COMPACT_ATOMS: atom_id res chain seq x y z
N MET A 1 -27.96 33.30 11.56
CA MET A 1 -29.26 33.93 11.19
C MET A 1 -29.52 35.27 11.87
N GLY A 2 -29.22 35.45 13.17
CA GLY A 2 -29.51 36.71 13.86
C GLY A 2 -28.74 37.94 13.31
N SER A 3 -27.50 37.74 12.84
CA SER A 3 -26.67 38.80 12.27
C SER A 3 -27.21 39.27 10.90
N THR A 4 -27.49 38.32 9.99
CA THR A 4 -28.04 38.60 8.66
C THR A 4 -29.44 39.21 8.72
N CYS A 5 -30.29 38.71 9.61
CA CYS A 5 -31.63 39.27 9.84
C CYS A 5 -31.54 40.72 10.31
N SER A 6 -30.63 41.05 11.24
CA SER A 6 -30.43 42.43 11.70
C SER A 6 -29.90 43.36 10.60
N SER A 7 -29.01 42.86 9.72
CA SER A 7 -28.50 43.61 8.57
C SER A 7 -29.61 43.89 7.55
N LEU A 8 -30.38 42.86 7.18
CA LEU A 8 -31.49 42.98 6.23
C LEU A 8 -32.62 43.85 6.77
N ALA A 9 -32.95 43.76 8.06
CA ALA A 9 -33.96 44.58 8.72
C ALA A 9 -33.55 46.07 8.72
N ASN A 10 -32.28 46.39 9.00
CA ASN A 10 -31.78 47.76 8.92
C ASN A 10 -31.89 48.33 7.50
N ILE A 11 -31.64 47.52 6.47
CA ILE A 11 -31.74 47.91 5.06
C ILE A 11 -33.22 48.09 4.63
N GLY A 12 -34.11 47.20 5.07
CA GLY A 12 -35.56 47.32 4.82
C GLY A 12 -36.17 48.57 5.46
N CYS A 13 -35.62 49.01 6.59
CA CYS A 13 -36.02 50.23 7.30
C CYS A 13 -35.57 51.54 6.64
N CYS A 14 -34.56 51.54 5.77
CA CYS A 14 -34.05 52.73 5.05
C CYS A 14 -35.09 53.42 4.12
N ARG A 15 -36.35 52.94 4.08
CA ARG A 15 -37.47 53.61 3.40
C ARG A 15 -38.76 53.75 4.21
N ILE A 16 -38.78 53.37 5.48
CA ILE A 16 -40.06 53.30 6.21
C ILE A 16 -40.25 54.45 7.21
N HIS A 17 -39.19 54.98 7.83
CA HIS A 17 -39.32 56.13 8.74
C HIS A 17 -38.00 56.92 8.88
N ASP A 18 -37.77 57.95 8.07
CA ASP A 18 -37.04 59.14 8.55
C ASP A 18 -37.09 60.32 7.55
N ASP A 19 -37.82 61.38 7.90
CA ASP A 19 -37.74 62.71 7.28
C ASP A 19 -36.52 63.48 7.86
N SER A 20 -35.31 62.94 7.70
CA SER A 20 -34.08 63.62 8.12
C SER A 20 -33.36 64.24 6.90
N PRO A 21 -32.98 65.53 6.93
CA PRO A 21 -32.64 66.25 5.70
C PRO A 21 -31.16 66.12 5.25
N ASN A 22 -30.42 65.10 5.68
CA ASN A 22 -28.96 65.02 5.44
C ASN A 22 -28.44 63.61 5.02
N ARG A 23 -29.08 62.96 4.03
CA ARG A 23 -28.48 61.81 3.32
C ARG A 23 -28.80 61.88 1.82
N GLU A 24 -28.08 62.72 1.09
CA GLU A 24 -28.23 62.85 -0.37
C GLU A 24 -27.42 61.81 -1.18
N ASP A 25 -26.70 60.87 -0.54
CA ASP A 25 -25.81 59.92 -1.23
C ASP A 25 -26.10 58.43 -0.95
N GLU A 26 -27.31 58.04 -0.51
CA GLU A 26 -27.69 56.62 -0.40
C GLU A 26 -28.45 56.14 -1.66
N PRO A 27 -27.97 55.09 -2.36
CA PRO A 27 -28.60 54.63 -3.59
C PRO A 27 -30.02 54.10 -3.31
N LEU A 28 -30.99 54.63 -4.04
CA LEU A 28 -32.39 54.22 -3.98
C LEU A 28 -32.53 52.76 -4.45
N LEU A 29 -32.94 51.87 -3.54
CA LEU A 29 -33.24 50.46 -3.86
C LEU A 29 -34.25 50.34 -5.02
N ALA A 30 -33.99 49.45 -5.97
CA ALA A 30 -34.97 49.07 -6.97
C ALA A 30 -36.15 48.32 -6.31
N ASP A 31 -37.35 48.36 -6.92
CA ASP A 31 -38.54 47.72 -6.35
C ASP A 31 -38.35 46.22 -6.11
N LYS A 32 -37.62 45.55 -7.02
CA LYS A 32 -37.27 44.13 -6.90
C LYS A 32 -36.35 43.83 -5.72
N GLU A 33 -35.37 44.70 -5.47
CA GLU A 33 -34.44 44.58 -4.33
C GLU A 33 -35.18 44.78 -3.01
N ARG A 34 -36.05 45.80 -2.93
CA ARG A 34 -36.89 46.04 -1.76
C ARG A 34 -37.80 44.85 -1.46
N GLN A 35 -38.41 44.28 -2.50
CA GLN A 35 -39.25 43.09 -2.35
C GLN A 35 -38.42 41.89 -1.85
N ALA A 36 -37.23 41.67 -2.40
CA ALA A 36 -36.34 40.59 -1.99
C ALA A 36 -35.91 40.72 -0.51
N VAL A 37 -35.54 41.93 -0.06
CA VAL A 37 -35.21 42.19 1.36
C VAL A 37 -36.39 41.86 2.26
N ASN A 38 -37.59 42.34 1.93
CA ASN A 38 -38.79 42.08 2.74
C ASN A 38 -39.11 40.59 2.86
N ILE A 39 -38.99 39.85 1.75
CA ILE A 39 -39.16 38.38 1.74
C ILE A 39 -38.16 37.72 2.68
N LEU A 40 -36.88 38.07 2.58
CA LEU A 40 -35.83 37.43 3.39
C LEU A 40 -35.97 37.75 4.87
N VAL A 41 -36.31 38.98 5.25
CA VAL A 41 -36.56 39.35 6.65
C VAL A 41 -37.68 38.49 7.24
N ASP A 42 -38.83 38.41 6.55
CA ASP A 42 -39.97 37.60 7.00
C ASP A 42 -39.61 36.11 7.12
N LEU A 43 -38.86 35.56 6.16
CA LEU A 43 -38.40 34.17 6.20
C LEU A 43 -37.43 33.90 7.36
N PHE A 44 -36.49 34.80 7.64
CA PHE A 44 -35.55 34.65 8.75
C PHE A 44 -36.21 34.84 10.13
N GLU A 45 -37.25 35.66 10.22
CA GLU A 45 -38.01 35.86 11.46
C GLU A 45 -38.91 34.67 11.81
N ARG A 46 -39.56 34.06 10.81
CA ARG A 46 -40.54 32.98 11.03
C ARG A 46 -39.95 31.68 11.57
N ARG A 47 -38.63 31.46 11.48
CA ARG A 47 -37.91 30.23 11.92
C ARG A 47 -38.54 28.91 11.44
N ALA A 48 -39.30 28.93 10.35
CA ALA A 48 -39.91 27.75 9.77
C ALA A 48 -38.87 26.95 8.96
N PRO A 49 -39.02 25.62 8.79
CA PRO A 49 -38.12 24.83 7.95
C PRO A 49 -38.37 25.18 6.48
N VAL A 50 -37.56 26.09 5.94
CA VAL A 50 -37.59 26.53 4.54
C VAL A 50 -36.24 26.22 3.89
N SER A 51 -36.26 25.63 2.70
CA SER A 51 -35.04 25.46 1.90
C SER A 51 -34.67 26.79 1.26
N PHE A 52 -33.49 27.31 1.57
CA PHE A 52 -32.96 28.53 0.94
C PHE A 52 -32.23 28.26 -0.39
N TYR A 53 -32.17 26.99 -0.80
CA TYR A 53 -31.53 26.56 -2.06
C TYR A 53 -32.50 26.43 -3.23
N GLU A 54 -33.79 26.71 -3.03
CA GLU A 54 -34.82 26.55 -4.07
C GLU A 54 -35.91 27.61 -3.94
N GLY A 55 -36.77 27.73 -4.97
CA GLY A 55 -38.01 28.50 -4.89
C GLY A 55 -37.82 30.01 -4.68
N GLU A 56 -38.75 30.61 -3.94
CA GLU A 56 -38.78 32.05 -3.64
C GLU A 56 -37.61 32.53 -2.77
N PRO A 57 -37.18 31.81 -1.70
CA PRO A 57 -36.01 32.20 -0.92
C PRO A 57 -34.74 32.35 -1.76
N LEU A 58 -34.46 31.37 -2.64
CA LEU A 58 -33.31 31.43 -3.53
C LEU A 58 -33.41 32.61 -4.50
N LYS A 59 -34.59 32.86 -5.10
CA LYS A 59 -34.79 34.00 -6.00
C LYS A 59 -34.55 35.35 -5.31
N ALA A 60 -34.97 35.48 -4.05
CA ALA A 60 -34.72 36.67 -3.27
C ALA A 60 -33.21 36.85 -2.99
N LEU A 61 -32.51 35.79 -2.55
CA LEU A 61 -31.06 35.82 -2.35
C LEU A 61 -30.30 36.14 -3.65
N ALA A 62 -30.68 35.52 -4.76
CA ALA A 62 -30.10 35.79 -6.08
C ALA A 62 -30.31 37.25 -6.51
N THR A 63 -31.50 37.82 -6.25
CA THR A 63 -31.78 39.24 -6.55
C THR A 63 -30.83 40.16 -5.78
N LEU A 64 -30.57 39.87 -4.50
CA LEU A 64 -29.59 40.63 -3.71
C LEU A 64 -28.15 40.39 -4.18
N ALA A 65 -27.82 39.16 -4.60
CA ALA A 65 -26.49 38.81 -5.06
C ALA A 65 -26.09 39.53 -6.35
N TYR A 66 -27.03 39.72 -7.27
CA TYR A 66 -26.82 40.42 -8.54
C TYR A 66 -27.07 41.93 -8.48
N SER A 67 -27.31 42.49 -7.29
CA SER A 67 -27.47 43.94 -7.12
C SER A 67 -26.14 44.67 -7.35
N ASP A 68 -26.22 45.90 -7.86
CA ASP A 68 -25.06 46.82 -7.95
C ASP A 68 -24.68 47.43 -6.58
N ILE A 69 -25.47 47.16 -5.52
CA ILE A 69 -25.27 47.70 -4.18
C ILE A 69 -24.46 46.71 -3.33
N ASN A 70 -23.24 47.10 -2.98
CA ASN A 70 -22.31 46.26 -2.19
C ASN A 70 -22.91 45.76 -0.87
N HIS A 71 -23.71 46.58 -0.17
CA HIS A 71 -24.35 46.17 1.09
C HIS A 71 -25.41 45.06 0.89
N LEU A 72 -26.09 45.03 -0.26
CA LEU A 72 -27.02 43.95 -0.61
C LEU A 72 -26.27 42.68 -0.98
N GLN A 73 -25.22 42.79 -1.80
CA GLN A 73 -24.33 41.67 -2.12
C GLN A 73 -23.75 41.04 -0.85
N LEU A 74 -23.28 41.86 0.10
CA LEU A 74 -22.75 41.37 1.38
C LEU A 74 -23.81 40.66 2.22
N SER A 75 -25.03 41.19 2.25
CA SER A 75 -26.14 40.54 2.95
C SER A 75 -26.48 39.18 2.33
N ALA A 76 -26.47 39.08 1.00
CA ALA A 76 -26.67 37.83 0.28
C ALA A 76 -25.54 36.83 0.56
N ALA A 77 -24.27 37.25 0.46
CA ALA A 77 -23.11 36.40 0.71
C ALA A 77 -23.09 35.86 2.15
N THR A 78 -23.42 36.72 3.12
CA THR A 78 -23.49 36.34 4.54
C THR A 78 -24.62 35.36 4.79
N ALA A 79 -25.79 35.56 4.17
CA ALA A 79 -26.89 34.60 4.22
C ALA A 79 -26.44 33.22 3.68
N PHE A 80 -25.85 33.17 2.49
CA PHE A 80 -25.34 31.92 1.91
C PHE A 80 -24.32 31.23 2.82
N SER A 81 -23.42 31.99 3.45
CA SER A 81 -22.45 31.44 4.40
C SER A 81 -23.13 30.82 5.61
N GLU A 82 -24.07 31.54 6.25
CA GLU A 82 -24.79 31.03 7.43
C GLU A 82 -25.67 29.82 7.09
N ILE A 83 -26.33 29.82 5.92
CA ILE A 83 -27.19 28.72 5.48
C ILE A 83 -26.35 27.46 5.22
N SER A 84 -25.25 27.59 4.48
CA SER A 84 -24.39 26.45 4.13
C SER A 84 -23.61 25.87 5.30
N GLU A 85 -23.33 26.67 6.33
CA GLU A 85 -22.76 26.19 7.59
C GLU A 85 -23.72 25.24 8.33
N MET A 86 -25.03 25.51 8.23
CA MET A 86 -26.06 24.68 8.88
C MET A 86 -26.47 23.49 8.02
N ASP A 87 -26.37 23.60 6.69
CA ASP A 87 -26.93 22.63 5.75
C ASP A 87 -26.15 22.59 4.43
N ALA A 88 -25.24 21.63 4.32
CA ALA A 88 -24.43 21.37 3.13
C ALA A 88 -25.01 20.23 2.26
N ARG A 89 -26.30 20.27 1.96
CA ARG A 89 -26.95 19.31 1.04
C ARG A 89 -26.51 19.49 -0.42
N PRO A 90 -26.80 18.52 -1.32
CA PRO A 90 -26.66 18.74 -2.76
C PRO A 90 -27.51 19.92 -3.21
N VAL A 91 -26.94 20.79 -4.05
CA VAL A 91 -27.61 22.00 -4.57
C VAL A 91 -27.61 22.04 -6.09
N SER A 92 -28.58 22.76 -6.66
CA SER A 92 -28.69 22.92 -8.11
C SER A 92 -27.71 23.96 -8.65
N ARG A 93 -27.61 24.05 -9.99
CA ARG A 93 -26.79 25.10 -10.65
C ARG A 93 -27.30 26.49 -10.29
N GLU A 94 -28.61 26.67 -10.26
CA GLU A 94 -29.29 27.93 -9.95
C GLU A 94 -28.95 28.42 -8.54
N ALA A 95 -28.69 27.51 -7.60
CA ALA A 95 -28.27 27.85 -6.25
C ALA A 95 -26.79 28.25 -6.15
N LEU A 96 -25.93 27.67 -6.98
CA LEU A 96 -24.49 27.99 -6.99
C LEU A 96 -24.14 29.24 -7.80
N GLU A 97 -24.88 29.55 -8.87
CA GLU A 97 -24.61 30.71 -9.75
C GLU A 97 -24.45 32.04 -8.97
N PRO A 98 -25.36 32.41 -8.05
CA PRO A 98 -25.21 33.65 -7.27
C PRO A 98 -23.97 33.64 -6.38
N ILE A 99 -23.60 32.49 -5.80
CA ILE A 99 -22.42 32.36 -4.95
C ILE A 99 -21.14 32.56 -5.78
N LEU A 100 -21.07 31.94 -6.96
CA LEU A 100 -19.94 32.09 -7.89
C LEU A 100 -19.83 33.50 -8.46
N TYR A 101 -20.95 34.20 -8.62
CA TYR A 101 -20.96 35.62 -8.98
C TYR A 101 -20.38 36.49 -7.85
N LEU A 102 -20.86 36.30 -6.61
CA LEU A 102 -20.38 37.03 -5.44
C LEU A 102 -18.89 36.79 -5.16
N LEU A 103 -18.37 35.60 -5.48
CA LEU A 103 -16.96 35.25 -5.35
C LEU A 103 -16.02 36.14 -6.20
N GLN A 104 -16.57 36.80 -7.22
CA GLN A 104 -15.85 37.72 -8.12
C GLN A 104 -16.06 39.20 -7.76
N SER A 105 -16.84 39.51 -6.72
CA SER A 105 -17.08 40.88 -6.25
C SER A 105 -15.76 41.59 -5.95
N PRO A 106 -15.59 42.90 -6.24
CA PRO A 106 -14.40 43.64 -5.82
C PRO A 106 -14.34 43.87 -4.30
N ASP A 107 -15.45 43.65 -3.58
CA ASP A 107 -15.51 43.81 -2.12
C ASP A 107 -15.00 42.54 -1.41
N ILE A 108 -13.95 42.70 -0.62
CA ILE A 108 -13.29 41.61 0.10
C ILE A 108 -14.24 40.91 1.09
N LYS A 109 -15.16 41.64 1.73
CA LYS A 109 -16.12 41.05 2.67
C LYS A 109 -17.14 40.18 1.93
N VAL A 110 -17.57 40.62 0.76
CA VAL A 110 -18.46 39.82 -0.11
C VAL A 110 -17.75 38.55 -0.56
N GLN A 111 -16.53 38.67 -1.09
CA GLN A 111 -15.70 37.53 -1.50
C GLN A 111 -15.48 36.53 -0.35
N HIS A 112 -15.19 37.04 0.84
CA HIS A 112 -14.95 36.23 2.04
C HIS A 112 -16.16 35.37 2.40
N SER A 113 -17.35 35.98 2.54
CA SER A 113 -18.58 35.25 2.87
C SER A 113 -18.99 34.29 1.75
N ALA A 114 -18.79 34.67 0.48
CA ALA A 114 -19.06 33.79 -0.66
C ALA A 114 -18.11 32.57 -0.68
N SER A 115 -16.82 32.76 -0.39
CA SER A 115 -15.85 31.66 -0.33
C SER A 115 -16.12 30.72 0.84
N ALA A 116 -16.54 31.25 2.00
CA ALA A 116 -16.96 30.43 3.14
C ALA A 116 -18.18 29.57 2.77
N ALA A 117 -19.19 30.18 2.12
CA ALA A 117 -20.37 29.45 1.65
C ALA A 117 -20.02 28.32 0.67
N LEU A 118 -19.15 28.60 -0.30
CA LEU A 118 -18.70 27.62 -1.28
C LEU A 118 -17.87 26.50 -0.63
N GLY A 119 -17.02 26.83 0.34
CA GLY A 119 -16.22 25.87 1.11
C GLY A 119 -17.08 24.90 1.93
N ASN A 120 -18.14 25.41 2.58
CA ASN A 120 -19.11 24.61 3.31
C ASN A 120 -19.88 23.67 2.38
N LEU A 121 -20.37 24.17 1.24
CA LEU A 121 -21.06 23.35 0.24
C LEU A 121 -20.14 22.27 -0.37
N ALA A 122 -18.84 22.56 -0.50
CA ALA A 122 -17.84 21.63 -1.03
C ALA A 122 -17.54 20.43 -0.10
N VAL A 123 -18.16 20.33 1.09
CA VAL A 123 -18.11 19.10 1.90
C VAL A 123 -18.89 17.96 1.21
N ASN A 124 -19.98 18.29 0.51
CA ASN A 124 -20.82 17.32 -0.20
C ASN A 124 -20.21 16.89 -1.55
N VAL A 125 -20.24 15.59 -1.84
CA VAL A 125 -19.62 15.01 -3.05
C VAL A 125 -20.20 15.56 -4.36
N GLU A 126 -21.52 15.72 -4.46
CA GLU A 126 -22.17 16.22 -5.69
C GLU A 126 -21.80 17.69 -5.94
N ASN A 127 -21.79 18.48 -4.88
CA ASN A 127 -21.41 19.90 -4.95
C ASN A 127 -19.96 20.08 -5.37
N LYS A 128 -19.03 19.23 -4.90
CA LYS A 128 -17.61 19.29 -5.31
C LYS A 128 -17.46 19.26 -6.83
N LEU A 129 -18.15 18.31 -7.47
CA LEU A 129 -18.09 18.14 -8.92
C LEU A 129 -18.78 19.31 -9.63
N LEU A 130 -19.92 19.76 -9.11
CA LEU A 130 -20.69 20.83 -9.71
C LEU A 130 -19.94 22.17 -9.68
N ILE A 131 -19.36 22.53 -8.53
CA ILE A 131 -18.56 23.76 -8.34
C ILE A 131 -17.42 23.83 -9.37
N VAL A 132 -16.67 22.74 -9.54
CA VAL A 132 -15.56 22.69 -10.52
C VAL A 132 -16.08 22.78 -11.96
N ARG A 133 -17.17 22.07 -12.30
CA ARG A 133 -17.80 22.14 -13.64
C ARG A 133 -18.31 23.53 -13.99
N MET A 134 -18.72 24.31 -13.00
CA MET A 134 -19.20 25.69 -13.17
C MET A 134 -18.07 26.73 -13.17
N GLY A 135 -16.80 26.32 -13.18
CA GLY A 135 -15.66 27.24 -13.25
C GLY A 135 -15.27 27.87 -11.91
N GLY A 136 -15.68 27.30 -10.78
CA GLY A 136 -15.37 27.84 -9.45
C GLY A 136 -13.87 27.89 -9.10
N LEU A 137 -13.02 27.14 -9.81
CA LEU A 137 -11.57 27.12 -9.57
C LEU A 137 -10.90 28.47 -9.85
N GLU A 138 -11.26 29.16 -10.93
CA GLU A 138 -10.57 30.41 -11.32
C GLU A 138 -10.73 31.53 -10.26
N PRO A 139 -11.95 31.84 -9.76
CA PRO A 139 -12.10 32.83 -8.70
C PRO A 139 -11.42 32.41 -7.39
N LEU A 140 -11.44 31.12 -7.03
CA LEU A 140 -10.74 30.62 -5.84
C LEU A 140 -9.23 30.81 -5.96
N ILE A 141 -8.64 30.54 -7.12
CA ILE A 141 -7.22 30.79 -7.39
C ILE A 141 -6.88 32.27 -7.28
N ARG A 142 -7.76 33.15 -7.80
CA ARG A 142 -7.58 34.60 -7.65
C ARG A 142 -7.55 35.03 -6.18
N GLN A 143 -8.41 34.43 -5.35
CA GLN A 143 -8.43 34.71 -3.90
C GLN A 143 -7.20 34.16 -3.17
N MET A 144 -6.68 33.00 -3.55
CA MET A 144 -5.40 32.50 -3.04
C MET A 144 -4.23 33.47 -3.31
N LEU A 145 -4.33 34.28 -4.35
CA LEU A 145 -3.33 35.28 -4.70
C LEU A 145 -3.53 36.63 -4.00
N SER A 146 -4.65 36.83 -3.29
CA SER A 146 -4.95 38.03 -2.52
C SER A 146 -4.00 38.18 -1.32
N PRO A 147 -3.66 39.42 -0.89
CA PRO A 147 -2.95 39.65 0.37
C PRO A 147 -3.82 39.43 1.62
N ASN A 148 -5.14 39.26 1.47
CA ASN A 148 -6.04 39.04 2.60
C ASN A 148 -5.96 37.58 3.09
N ILE A 149 -5.57 37.41 4.36
CA ILE A 149 -5.38 36.09 4.97
C ILE A 149 -6.68 35.29 5.06
N ASP A 150 -7.81 35.91 5.43
CA ASP A 150 -9.09 35.19 5.54
C ASP A 150 -9.57 34.68 4.17
N ALA A 151 -9.36 35.46 3.11
CA ALA A 151 -9.60 35.04 1.73
C ALA A 151 -8.72 33.85 1.33
N GLN A 152 -7.43 33.85 1.72
CA GLN A 152 -6.55 32.70 1.52
C GLN A 152 -7.04 31.47 2.30
N ILE A 153 -7.40 31.62 3.58
CA ILE A 153 -7.88 30.50 4.41
C ILE A 153 -9.09 29.83 3.76
N ASN A 154 -10.11 30.61 3.39
CA ASN A 154 -11.36 30.08 2.85
C ASN A 154 -11.17 29.51 1.44
N SER A 155 -10.42 30.20 0.57
CA SER A 155 -10.22 29.74 -0.80
C SER A 155 -9.37 28.47 -0.87
N VAL A 156 -8.28 28.39 -0.10
CA VAL A 156 -7.47 27.18 0.00
C VAL A 156 -8.29 26.05 0.63
N GLY A 157 -9.01 26.31 1.73
CA GLY A 157 -9.86 25.31 2.37
C GLY A 157 -10.95 24.75 1.44
N CYS A 158 -11.56 25.61 0.61
CA CYS A 158 -12.47 25.17 -0.43
C CYS A 158 -11.77 24.24 -1.43
N ILE A 159 -10.59 24.62 -1.95
CA ILE A 159 -9.81 23.76 -2.85
C ILE A 159 -9.43 22.43 -2.20
N THR A 160 -9.04 22.43 -0.92
CA THR A 160 -8.77 21.21 -0.14
C THR A 160 -9.97 20.27 -0.16
N ASN A 161 -11.18 20.78 0.11
CA ASN A 161 -12.41 20.01 0.06
C ASN A 161 -12.71 19.51 -1.37
N LEU A 162 -12.55 20.36 -2.38
CA LEU A 162 -12.76 19.98 -3.79
C LEU A 162 -11.80 18.88 -4.26
N ALA A 163 -10.56 18.88 -3.77
CA ALA A 163 -9.52 17.91 -4.10
C ALA A 163 -9.76 16.52 -3.51
N THR A 164 -10.73 16.35 -2.60
CA THR A 164 -11.10 15.02 -2.09
C THR A 164 -11.89 14.18 -3.11
N ALA A 165 -12.41 14.79 -4.18
CA ALA A 165 -13.08 14.07 -5.27
C ALA A 165 -12.08 13.77 -6.40
N ASP A 166 -11.91 12.50 -6.77
CA ASP A 166 -10.91 12.08 -7.75
C ASP A 166 -11.09 12.74 -9.12
N GLU A 167 -12.34 12.94 -9.57
CA GLU A 167 -12.65 13.58 -10.87
C GLU A 167 -12.31 15.08 -10.91
N ASN A 168 -12.06 15.69 -9.75
CA ASN A 168 -11.66 17.08 -9.66
C ASN A 168 -10.14 17.27 -9.67
N LYS A 169 -9.37 16.30 -9.17
CA LYS A 169 -7.92 16.42 -8.98
C LYS A 169 -7.20 16.83 -10.27
N MET A 170 -7.48 16.14 -11.39
CA MET A 170 -6.91 16.49 -12.69
C MET A 170 -7.28 17.90 -13.18
N ARG A 171 -8.49 18.38 -12.86
CA ARG A 171 -8.92 19.74 -13.21
C ARG A 171 -8.22 20.78 -12.33
N ILE A 172 -8.02 20.48 -11.05
CA ILE A 172 -7.28 21.33 -10.10
C ILE A 172 -5.80 21.43 -10.50
N ALA A 173 -5.18 20.33 -10.92
CA ALA A 173 -3.80 20.37 -11.37
C ALA A 173 -3.64 21.22 -12.65
N LYS A 174 -4.54 21.07 -13.61
CA LYS A 174 -4.52 21.81 -14.89
C LYS A 174 -5.00 23.26 -14.77
N SER A 175 -5.65 23.66 -13.68
CA SER A 175 -6.14 25.03 -13.50
C SER A 175 -5.05 26.02 -13.06
N GLY A 176 -3.83 25.55 -12.79
CA GLY A 176 -2.75 26.37 -12.26
C GLY A 176 -2.82 26.59 -10.75
N ALA A 177 -3.67 25.85 -10.02
CA ALA A 177 -3.81 25.97 -8.57
C ALA A 177 -2.58 25.48 -7.78
N LEU A 178 -1.77 24.57 -8.34
CA LEU A 178 -0.65 23.95 -7.62
C LEU A 178 0.40 24.96 -7.15
N LEU A 179 0.82 25.90 -8.00
CA LEU A 179 1.84 26.90 -7.62
C LEU A 179 1.37 27.82 -6.48
N PRO A 180 0.15 28.41 -6.51
CA PRO A 180 -0.41 29.11 -5.36
C PRO A 180 -0.47 28.26 -4.10
N LEU A 181 -0.90 26.99 -4.19
CA LEU A 181 -0.96 26.09 -3.03
C LEU A 181 0.42 25.87 -2.41
N ILE A 182 1.42 25.56 -3.24
CA ILE A 182 2.82 25.37 -2.81
C ILE A 182 3.36 26.64 -2.14
N ARG A 183 3.05 27.82 -2.68
CA ARG A 183 3.44 29.10 -2.07
C ARG A 183 2.75 29.32 -0.72
N LEU A 184 1.45 29.04 -0.63
CA LEU A 184 0.66 29.24 0.58
C LEU A 184 0.96 28.20 1.68
N ALA A 185 1.52 27.04 1.32
CA ALA A 185 2.06 26.09 2.30
C ALA A 185 3.20 26.71 3.14
N ARG A 186 3.89 27.75 2.64
CA ARG A 186 4.88 28.56 3.39
C ARG A 186 4.30 29.79 4.09
N SER A 187 2.97 29.91 4.20
CA SER A 187 2.34 31.03 4.90
C SER A 187 2.79 31.06 6.37
N ARG A 188 2.81 32.25 6.98
CA ARG A 188 3.00 32.38 8.44
C ARG A 188 1.71 32.07 9.22
N GLU A 189 0.58 32.01 8.53
CA GLU A 189 -0.70 31.68 9.12
C GLU A 189 -0.92 30.16 9.06
N ILE A 190 -0.96 29.51 10.22
CA ILE A 190 -1.03 28.06 10.34
C ILE A 190 -2.29 27.48 9.68
N ARG A 191 -3.43 28.20 9.73
CA ARG A 191 -4.66 27.77 9.06
C ARG A 191 -4.49 27.69 7.54
N VAL A 192 -3.75 28.64 6.96
CA VAL A 192 -3.44 28.62 5.53
C VAL A 192 -2.47 27.48 5.21
N GLN A 193 -1.44 27.28 6.03
CA GLN A 193 -0.48 26.19 5.84
C GLN A 193 -1.15 24.82 5.88
N ARG A 194 -1.98 24.55 6.90
CA ARG A 194 -2.71 23.29 7.05
C ARG A 194 -3.63 23.02 5.86
N ASN A 195 -4.42 24.02 5.45
CA ASN A 195 -5.31 23.86 4.30
C ASN A 195 -4.49 23.58 3.02
N ALA A 196 -3.39 24.30 2.80
CA ALA A 196 -2.54 24.13 1.64
C ALA A 196 -1.87 22.75 1.62
N ALA A 197 -1.27 22.32 2.74
CA ALA A 197 -0.67 21.00 2.88
C ALA A 197 -1.72 19.88 2.73
N GLY A 198 -2.93 20.05 3.27
CA GLY A 198 -4.04 19.12 3.07
C GLY A 198 -4.48 19.03 1.61
N ALA A 199 -4.50 20.15 0.87
CA ALA A 199 -4.77 20.14 -0.57
C ALA A 199 -3.67 19.40 -1.33
N LEU A 200 -2.40 19.65 -1.02
CA LEU A 200 -1.27 18.95 -1.63
C LEU A 200 -1.31 17.44 -1.32
N LEU A 201 -1.63 17.05 -0.08
CA LEU A 201 -1.83 15.66 0.31
C LEU A 201 -2.92 15.00 -0.53
N ASN A 202 -4.11 15.61 -0.66
CA ASN A 202 -5.20 15.06 -1.46
C ASN A 202 -4.82 14.81 -2.93
N MET A 203 -3.82 15.56 -3.42
CA MET A 203 -3.25 15.44 -4.77
C MET A 203 -2.14 14.36 -4.88
N THR A 204 -1.88 13.54 -3.86
CA THR A 204 -0.83 12.49 -3.91
C THR A 204 -1.35 11.07 -4.15
N HIS A 205 -2.66 10.88 -4.31
CA HIS A 205 -3.26 9.52 -4.33
C HIS A 205 -3.08 8.75 -5.66
N SER A 206 -2.67 9.40 -6.75
CA SER A 206 -2.35 8.72 -8.01
C SER A 206 -0.99 9.16 -8.56
N ILE A 207 -0.37 8.29 -9.34
CA ILE A 207 0.95 8.52 -9.94
C ILE A 207 0.98 9.79 -10.80
N GLU A 208 -0.04 10.03 -11.63
CA GLU A 208 -0.12 11.22 -12.49
C GLU A 208 -0.15 12.52 -11.65
N HIS A 209 -0.94 12.55 -10.58
CA HIS A 209 -1.00 13.74 -9.72
C HIS A 209 0.28 13.95 -8.91
N ARG A 210 0.92 12.87 -8.44
CA ARG A 210 2.24 12.94 -7.78
C ARG A 210 3.30 13.52 -8.70
N GLN A 211 3.35 13.07 -9.95
CA GLN A 211 4.27 13.61 -10.96
C GLN A 211 4.02 15.11 -11.23
N GLN A 212 2.76 15.54 -11.28
CA GLN A 212 2.42 16.96 -11.44
C GLN A 212 2.83 17.81 -10.22
N LEU A 213 2.65 17.31 -9.00
CA LEU A 213 3.12 17.96 -7.78
C LEU A 213 4.65 18.08 -7.75
N ILE A 214 5.34 17.01 -8.12
CA ILE A 214 6.80 16.98 -8.22
C ILE A 214 7.28 18.01 -9.25
N ALA A 215 6.71 18.00 -10.45
CA ALA A 215 7.04 18.95 -11.51
C ALA A 215 6.74 20.41 -11.12
N ALA A 216 5.73 20.64 -10.28
CA ALA A 216 5.40 21.95 -9.73
C ALA A 216 6.34 22.40 -8.59
N GLY A 217 7.28 21.55 -8.15
CA GLY A 217 8.24 21.86 -7.10
C GLY A 217 7.69 21.74 -5.67
N ALA A 218 6.72 20.86 -5.44
CA ALA A 218 6.12 20.68 -4.12
C ALA A 218 7.08 20.01 -3.10
N VAL A 219 7.94 19.09 -3.55
CA VAL A 219 8.77 18.24 -2.68
C VAL A 219 9.66 19.04 -1.71
N PRO A 220 10.48 20.02 -2.14
CA PRO A 220 11.31 20.79 -1.21
C PRO A 220 10.48 21.52 -0.15
N VAL A 221 9.26 21.96 -0.51
CA VAL A 221 8.36 22.64 0.42
C VAL A 221 7.81 21.67 1.45
N LEU A 222 7.40 20.48 1.03
CA LEU A 222 6.95 19.44 1.95
C LEU A 222 8.08 19.06 2.92
N VAL A 223 9.30 18.83 2.44
CA VAL A 223 10.44 18.53 3.33
C VAL A 223 10.74 19.68 4.29
N GLU A 224 10.71 20.94 3.83
CA GLU A 224 10.86 22.12 4.70
C GLU A 224 9.81 22.16 5.83
N LEU A 225 8.56 21.79 5.53
CA LEU A 225 7.46 21.83 6.51
C LEU A 225 7.50 20.70 7.53
N LEU A 226 8.36 19.69 7.37
CA LEU A 226 8.66 18.73 8.44
C LEU A 226 9.28 19.44 9.66
N ALA A 227 9.88 20.62 9.51
CA ALA A 227 10.42 21.37 10.66
C ALA A 227 9.35 22.10 11.50
N SER A 228 8.06 22.01 11.15
CA SER A 228 6.97 22.65 11.90
C SER A 228 6.71 21.95 13.23
N ASP A 229 6.36 22.71 14.28
CA ASP A 229 5.89 22.16 15.57
C ASP A 229 4.40 21.77 15.56
N ASP A 230 3.70 22.00 14.45
CA ASP A 230 2.27 21.77 14.34
C ASP A 230 1.93 20.30 13.98
N PRO A 231 1.30 19.51 14.88
CA PRO A 231 1.14 18.08 14.66
C PRO A 231 0.23 17.72 13.47
N GLU A 232 -0.77 18.55 13.17
CA GLU A 232 -1.67 18.34 12.05
C GLU A 232 -0.95 18.61 10.72
N LEU A 233 -0.16 19.68 10.63
CA LEU A 233 0.68 19.96 9.47
C LEU A 233 1.74 18.87 9.27
N GLN A 234 2.44 18.46 10.34
CA GLN A 234 3.41 17.36 10.28
C GLN A 234 2.77 16.08 9.73
N TYR A 235 1.56 15.74 10.19
CA TYR A 235 0.82 14.60 9.67
C TYR A 235 0.54 14.74 8.17
N TYR A 236 -0.04 15.86 7.71
CA TYR A 236 -0.34 16.06 6.28
C TYR A 236 0.90 15.97 5.40
N VAL A 237 1.99 16.59 5.83
CA VAL A 237 3.24 16.63 5.09
C VAL A 237 3.90 15.25 5.04
N THR A 238 3.97 14.56 6.17
CA THR A 238 4.57 13.21 6.22
C THR A 238 3.75 12.22 5.40
N THR A 239 2.40 12.32 5.41
CA THR A 239 1.55 11.46 4.57
C THR A 239 1.73 11.76 3.09
N ALA A 240 1.86 13.04 2.72
CA ALA A 240 2.12 13.42 1.34
C ALA A 240 3.47 12.86 0.86
N LEU A 241 4.53 12.96 1.66
CA LEU A 241 5.84 12.39 1.34
C LEU A 241 5.82 10.86 1.28
N SER A 242 5.10 10.20 2.18
CA SER A 242 4.91 8.75 2.14
C SER A 242 4.25 8.29 0.85
N ASN A 243 3.21 9.00 0.39
CA ASN A 243 2.54 8.70 -0.86
C ASN A 243 3.44 8.97 -2.07
N ILE A 244 4.27 10.02 -2.02
CA ILE A 244 5.29 10.32 -3.04
C ILE A 244 6.34 9.21 -3.12
N ALA A 245 6.80 8.69 -1.99
CA ALA A 245 7.82 7.64 -1.92
C ALA A 245 7.36 6.27 -2.45
N VAL A 246 6.08 6.09 -2.80
CA VAL A 246 5.59 4.85 -3.43
C VAL A 246 6.20 4.64 -4.82
N ASP A 247 6.45 5.72 -5.57
CA ASP A 247 6.99 5.61 -6.94
C ASP A 247 8.52 5.61 -6.95
N GLU A 248 9.13 4.70 -7.70
CA GLU A 248 10.59 4.57 -7.82
C GLU A 248 11.28 5.87 -8.28
N GLY A 249 10.81 6.47 -9.38
CA GLY A 249 11.38 7.73 -9.87
C GLY A 249 11.27 8.88 -8.87
N SER A 250 10.24 8.88 -8.02
CA SER A 250 10.09 9.85 -6.94
C SER A 250 11.09 9.61 -5.81
N ARG A 251 11.40 8.36 -5.48
CA ARG A 251 12.42 8.01 -4.47
C ARG A 251 13.82 8.42 -4.91
N GLN A 252 14.17 8.21 -6.18
CA GLN A 252 15.42 8.69 -6.78
C GLN A 252 15.53 10.22 -6.68
N LEU A 253 14.48 10.96 -7.06
CA LEU A 253 14.46 12.42 -6.91
C LEU A 253 14.63 12.87 -5.44
N LEU A 254 13.93 12.22 -4.50
CA LEU A 254 14.04 12.53 -3.07
C LEU A 254 15.48 12.33 -2.58
N ARG A 255 16.14 11.27 -3.04
CA ARG A 255 17.52 10.92 -2.68
C ARG A 255 18.50 11.99 -3.17
N ASP A 256 18.35 12.40 -4.42
CA ASP A 256 19.25 13.37 -5.05
C ASP A 256 19.06 14.80 -4.52
N THR A 257 17.84 15.14 -4.11
CA THR A 257 17.47 16.54 -3.80
C THR A 257 17.23 16.82 -2.32
N GLN A 258 16.94 15.81 -1.49
CA GLN A 258 16.52 15.95 -0.09
C GLN A 258 17.38 15.11 0.88
N PRO A 259 18.68 15.42 1.04
CA PRO A 259 19.61 14.59 1.83
C PRO A 259 19.23 14.48 3.32
N SER A 260 18.56 15.49 3.89
CA SER A 260 18.13 15.51 5.29
C SER A 260 16.79 14.82 5.56
N LEU A 261 16.15 14.24 4.53
CA LEU A 261 14.82 13.64 4.66
C LEU A 261 14.83 12.46 5.64
N VAL A 262 15.80 11.56 5.50
CA VAL A 262 15.91 10.36 6.35
C VAL A 262 16.10 10.73 7.81
N ASP A 263 17.03 11.66 8.11
CA ASP A 263 17.26 12.16 9.47
C ASP A 263 15.99 12.76 10.09
N SER A 264 15.24 13.53 9.29
CA SER A 264 13.99 14.16 9.74
C SER A 264 12.91 13.12 10.06
N LEU A 265 12.79 12.09 9.21
CA LEU A 265 11.83 11.01 9.41
C LEU A 265 12.19 10.17 10.66
N ILE A 266 13.48 9.87 10.86
CA ILE A 266 13.96 9.15 12.06
C ILE A 266 13.63 9.93 13.34
N HIS A 267 13.85 11.25 13.34
CA HIS A 267 13.42 12.11 14.46
C HIS A 267 11.91 12.00 14.72
N PHE A 268 11.10 11.95 13.66
CA PHE A 268 9.65 11.84 13.77
C PHE A 268 9.13 10.51 14.29
N VAL A 269 9.86 9.41 14.09
CA VAL A 269 9.57 8.12 14.73
C VAL A 269 9.58 8.26 16.27
N GLN A 270 10.35 9.19 16.82
CA GLN A 270 10.50 9.39 18.27
C GLN A 270 9.56 10.45 18.87
N THR A 271 8.70 11.09 18.06
CA THR A 271 7.76 12.11 18.55
C THR A 271 6.64 11.52 19.40
N SER A 272 5.96 12.35 20.19
CA SER A 272 4.80 11.91 20.99
C SER A 272 3.51 11.72 20.20
N THR A 273 3.49 12.10 18.91
CA THR A 273 2.27 12.08 18.09
C THR A 273 2.21 10.80 17.27
N THR A 274 1.48 9.80 17.76
CA THR A 274 1.37 8.46 17.16
C THR A 274 1.07 8.44 15.67
N LYS A 275 0.18 9.33 15.18
CA LYS A 275 -0.13 9.41 13.74
C LYS A 275 1.07 9.84 12.90
N VAL A 276 1.88 10.78 13.41
CA VAL A 276 3.11 11.24 12.75
C VAL A 276 4.17 10.15 12.81
N GLN A 277 4.32 9.47 13.95
CA GLN A 277 5.22 8.32 14.09
C GLN A 277 4.92 7.23 13.06
N CYS A 278 3.66 6.77 12.97
CA CYS A 278 3.25 5.76 11.99
C CYS A 278 3.61 6.20 10.57
N GLN A 279 3.29 7.44 10.21
CA GLN A 279 3.51 7.93 8.87
C GLN A 279 4.99 8.09 8.54
N ALA A 280 5.82 8.48 9.51
CA ALA A 280 7.26 8.55 9.34
C ALA A 280 7.84 7.17 9.07
N ILE A 281 7.42 6.15 9.83
CA ILE A 281 7.84 4.75 9.62
C ILE A 281 7.37 4.23 8.26
N LEU A 282 6.12 4.51 7.86
CA LEU A 282 5.62 4.14 6.53
C LEU A 282 6.39 4.83 5.40
N THR A 283 6.80 6.09 5.61
CA THR A 283 7.65 6.79 4.64
C THR A 283 9.02 6.13 4.55
N LEU A 284 9.66 5.82 5.69
CA LEU A 284 10.94 5.11 5.73
C LEU A 284 10.86 3.73 5.07
N ARG A 285 9.78 2.97 5.32
CA ARG A 285 9.50 1.69 4.64
C ARG A 285 9.44 1.87 3.13
N ASN A 286 8.68 2.85 2.64
CA ASN A 286 8.53 3.10 1.20
C ASN A 286 9.88 3.50 0.58
N LEU A 287 10.66 4.35 1.26
CA LEU A 287 12.01 4.71 0.82
C LEU A 287 12.92 3.48 0.76
N ALA A 288 12.89 2.63 1.79
CA ALA A 288 13.67 1.38 1.87
C ALA A 288 13.26 0.30 0.86
N SER A 289 12.31 0.58 -0.05
CA SER A 289 12.17 -0.22 -1.27
C SER A 289 13.38 -0.12 -2.20
N ASP A 290 14.20 0.94 -2.08
CA ASP A 290 15.48 1.05 -2.79
C ASP A 290 16.66 0.68 -1.88
N GLU A 291 17.65 0.00 -2.44
CA GLU A 291 18.85 -0.50 -1.76
C GLU A 291 19.63 0.62 -1.03
N GLU A 292 19.82 1.79 -1.65
CA GLU A 292 20.59 2.86 -1.02
C GLU A 292 19.89 3.44 0.22
N TYR A 293 18.56 3.47 0.23
CA TYR A 293 17.82 3.89 1.41
C TYR A 293 17.87 2.83 2.52
N GLN A 294 17.92 1.53 2.18
CA GLN A 294 18.11 0.47 3.17
C GLN A 294 19.38 0.71 3.98
N LEU A 295 20.49 1.04 3.32
CA LEU A 295 21.75 1.40 3.97
C LEU A 295 21.66 2.74 4.71
N GLN A 296 21.08 3.77 4.07
CA GLN A 296 21.05 5.12 4.63
C GLN A 296 20.28 5.18 5.95
N VAL A 297 19.14 4.48 6.04
CA VAL A 297 18.32 4.44 7.26
C VAL A 297 19.08 3.81 8.43
N ILE A 298 19.80 2.71 8.20
CA ILE A 298 20.63 2.09 9.25
C ILE A 298 21.79 3.00 9.65
N LYS A 299 22.52 3.58 8.68
CA LYS A 299 23.62 4.52 8.93
C LYS A 299 23.20 5.77 9.70
N ALA A 300 21.96 6.22 9.51
CA ALA A 300 21.39 7.37 10.22
C ALA A 300 20.83 7.01 11.63
N GLY A 301 21.01 5.77 12.10
CA GLY A 301 20.54 5.33 13.41
C GLY A 301 19.04 4.99 13.46
N GLY A 302 18.42 4.71 12.31
CA GLY A 302 16.98 4.43 12.23
C GLY A 302 16.56 3.19 13.01
N LEU A 303 17.45 2.22 13.20
CA LEU A 303 17.18 1.01 13.97
C LEU A 303 16.85 1.32 15.44
N ASP A 304 17.64 2.17 16.09
CA ASP A 304 17.42 2.59 17.49
C ASP A 304 16.05 3.27 17.68
N SER A 305 15.57 3.97 16.65
CA SER A 305 14.25 4.61 16.66
C SER A 305 13.10 3.63 16.38
N LEU A 306 13.33 2.57 15.59
CA LEU A 306 12.33 1.55 15.27
C LEU A 306 12.11 0.55 16.41
N LEU A 307 13.15 0.20 17.17
CA LEU A 307 13.07 -0.83 18.23
C LEU A 307 11.94 -0.59 19.24
N PRO A 308 11.75 0.62 19.81
CA PRO A 308 10.64 0.86 20.73
C PRO A 308 9.26 0.71 20.08
N GLN A 309 9.16 0.91 18.77
CA GLN A 309 7.87 0.86 18.05
C GLN A 309 7.40 -0.58 17.84
N LEU A 310 8.32 -1.54 17.74
CA LEU A 310 8.01 -2.97 17.71
C LEU A 310 7.34 -3.47 19.00
N GLN A 311 7.50 -2.73 20.10
CA GLN A 311 6.92 -3.05 21.41
C GLN A 311 5.75 -2.12 21.79
N SER A 312 5.25 -1.34 20.83
CA SER A 312 4.18 -0.38 21.06
C SER A 312 2.86 -1.09 21.40
N GLY A 313 2.07 -0.49 22.30
CA GLY A 313 0.68 -0.91 22.54
C GLY A 313 -0.30 -0.48 21.44
N TYR A 314 0.19 0.08 20.33
CA TYR A 314 -0.61 0.48 19.18
C TYR A 314 -0.20 -0.35 17.96
N ASP A 315 -1.07 -1.29 17.56
CA ASP A 315 -0.79 -2.31 16.54
C ASP A 315 -0.27 -1.74 15.22
N LEU A 316 -0.77 -0.57 14.79
CA LEU A 316 -0.34 0.06 13.55
C LEU A 316 1.15 0.46 13.59
N LEU A 317 1.69 0.84 14.75
CA LEU A 317 3.13 1.10 14.90
C LEU A 317 3.93 -0.19 14.79
N VAL A 318 3.46 -1.27 15.40
CA VAL A 318 4.12 -2.59 15.34
C VAL A 318 4.15 -3.08 13.90
N VAL A 319 3.01 -3.07 13.20
CA VAL A 319 2.92 -3.45 11.77
C VAL A 319 3.85 -2.60 10.91
N SER A 320 3.81 -1.27 11.07
CA SER A 320 4.63 -0.36 10.27
C SER A 320 6.12 -0.57 10.51
N ALA A 321 6.53 -0.74 11.78
CA ALA A 321 7.92 -0.95 12.15
C ALA A 321 8.44 -2.31 11.67
N SER A 322 7.66 -3.38 11.82
CA SER A 322 8.01 -4.70 11.29
C SER A 322 8.15 -4.69 9.77
N ALA A 323 7.23 -4.03 9.06
CA ALA A 323 7.30 -3.89 7.61
C ALA A 323 8.50 -3.06 7.15
N CYS A 324 8.85 -2.00 7.88
CA CYS A 324 10.04 -1.19 7.62
C CYS A 324 11.30 -2.03 7.83
N LEU A 325 11.42 -2.74 8.96
CA LEU A 325 12.57 -3.59 9.27
C LEU A 325 12.75 -4.73 8.26
N ARG A 326 11.65 -5.33 7.78
CA ARG A 326 11.68 -6.32 6.69
C ARG A 326 12.35 -5.77 5.44
N ASN A 327 12.04 -4.53 5.04
CA ASN A 327 12.68 -3.92 3.88
C ASN A 327 14.16 -3.63 4.15
N LEU A 328 14.49 -3.14 5.35
CA LEU A 328 15.88 -2.87 5.74
C LEU A 328 16.75 -4.14 5.79
N SER A 329 16.17 -5.28 6.14
CA SER A 329 16.91 -6.55 6.24
C SER A 329 17.21 -7.22 4.90
N ILE A 330 16.71 -6.69 3.79
CA ILE A 330 17.01 -7.19 2.44
C ILE A 330 18.50 -6.99 2.12
N HIS A 331 19.08 -5.86 2.55
CA HIS A 331 20.48 -5.56 2.24
C HIS A 331 21.45 -6.42 3.07
N PRO A 332 22.43 -7.10 2.46
CA PRO A 332 23.45 -7.89 3.18
C PRO A 332 24.22 -7.11 4.24
N ASP A 333 24.79 -5.94 3.90
CA ASP A 333 25.52 -5.07 4.85
C ASP A 333 24.69 -4.60 6.07
N ASN A 334 23.35 -4.73 6.04
CA ASN A 334 22.51 -4.40 7.18
C ASN A 334 22.35 -5.57 8.16
N GLU A 335 22.77 -6.78 7.79
CA GLU A 335 22.64 -7.98 8.62
C GLU A 335 23.31 -7.81 9.99
N GLU A 336 24.62 -7.54 10.01
CA GLU A 336 25.39 -7.41 11.24
C GLU A 336 24.88 -6.25 12.14
N PRO A 337 24.63 -5.02 11.61
CA PRO A 337 24.02 -3.95 12.40
C PRO A 337 22.67 -4.32 13.01
N ILE A 338 21.81 -5.03 12.27
CA ILE A 338 20.49 -5.46 12.75
C ILE A 338 20.62 -6.49 13.87
N LEU A 339 21.49 -7.50 13.70
CA LEU A 339 21.70 -8.53 14.72
C LEU A 339 22.34 -7.95 16.00
N ASN A 340 23.31 -7.06 15.85
CA ASN A 340 24.02 -6.42 16.97
C ASN A 340 23.14 -5.46 17.80
N SER A 341 21.98 -5.05 17.29
CA SER A 341 21.06 -4.18 18.04
C SER A 341 20.26 -4.93 19.10
N GLY A 342 20.34 -6.26 19.16
CA GLY A 342 19.56 -7.09 20.06
C GLY A 342 18.07 -7.18 19.69
N VAL A 343 17.70 -6.91 18.42
CA VAL A 343 16.31 -6.99 17.94
C VAL A 343 15.77 -8.41 17.89
N LEU A 344 16.66 -9.40 17.77
CA LEU A 344 16.30 -10.78 17.45
C LEU A 344 15.30 -11.41 18.45
N PRO A 345 15.50 -11.34 19.78
CA PRO A 345 14.50 -11.83 20.72
C PRO A 345 13.15 -11.12 20.60
N LEU A 346 13.12 -9.84 20.22
CA LEU A 346 11.88 -9.09 20.03
C LEU A 346 11.10 -9.63 18.82
N LEU A 347 11.78 -9.84 17.69
CA LEU A 347 11.18 -10.41 16.49
C LEU A 347 10.66 -11.82 16.74
N VAL A 348 11.45 -12.68 17.37
CA VAL A 348 11.03 -14.05 17.67
C VAL A 348 9.78 -14.06 18.55
N ASN A 349 9.71 -13.21 19.57
CA ASN A 349 8.51 -13.10 20.41
C ASN A 349 7.28 -12.59 19.64
N LEU A 350 7.45 -11.66 18.70
CA LEU A 350 6.34 -11.11 17.89
C LEU A 350 5.67 -12.15 16.99
N ILE A 351 6.36 -13.26 16.66
CA ILE A 351 5.79 -14.39 15.90
C ILE A 351 4.56 -14.97 16.60
N THR A 352 4.55 -15.05 17.94
CA THR A 352 3.43 -15.64 18.70
C THR A 352 2.61 -14.62 19.48
N GLN A 353 3.17 -13.44 19.79
CA GLN A 353 2.52 -12.47 20.68
C GLN A 353 1.68 -11.41 19.97
N SER A 354 1.91 -11.14 18.69
CA SER A 354 1.27 -10.01 18.00
C SER A 354 -0.23 -10.19 17.75
N GLY A 355 -0.73 -11.42 17.64
CA GLY A 355 -2.13 -11.70 17.28
C GLY A 355 -2.57 -11.14 15.92
N ASN A 356 -1.62 -10.66 15.11
CA ASN A 356 -1.84 -9.97 13.85
C ASN A 356 -1.00 -10.64 12.76
N ASP A 357 -1.69 -11.28 11.82
CA ASP A 357 -1.09 -12.02 10.70
C ASP A 357 -0.09 -11.18 9.90
N GLU A 358 -0.36 -9.89 9.69
CA GLU A 358 0.54 -9.02 8.94
C GLU A 358 1.86 -8.79 9.70
N VAL A 359 1.81 -8.63 11.03
CA VAL A 359 3.03 -8.56 11.86
C VAL A 359 3.81 -9.87 11.76
N GLN A 360 3.14 -11.02 11.87
CA GLN A 360 3.79 -12.33 11.80
C GLN A 360 4.50 -12.53 10.46
N CYS A 361 3.84 -12.20 9.35
CA CYS A 361 4.41 -12.27 8.00
C CYS A 361 5.61 -11.33 7.83
N HIS A 362 5.51 -10.07 8.25
CA HIS A 362 6.62 -9.13 8.14
C HIS A 362 7.83 -9.57 8.97
N VAL A 363 7.58 -10.03 10.20
CA VAL A 363 8.61 -10.50 11.13
C VAL A 363 9.32 -11.73 10.60
N ILE A 364 8.58 -12.77 10.19
CA ILE A 364 9.22 -14.00 9.69
C ILE A 364 9.95 -13.76 8.36
N SER A 365 9.43 -12.87 7.50
CA SER A 365 10.12 -12.47 6.28
C SER A 365 11.38 -11.66 6.57
N ALA A 366 11.38 -10.80 7.60
CA ALA A 366 12.59 -10.09 8.02
C ALA A 366 13.67 -11.06 8.50
N LEU A 367 13.29 -12.07 9.32
CA LEU A 367 14.18 -13.12 9.80
C LEU A 367 14.69 -14.00 8.65
N ARG A 368 13.83 -14.33 7.67
CA ARG A 368 14.21 -15.04 6.43
C ARG A 368 15.32 -14.31 5.69
N ASN A 369 15.18 -13.00 5.48
CA ASN A 369 16.21 -12.20 4.79
C ASN A 369 17.53 -12.21 5.55
N LEU A 370 17.49 -12.05 6.88
CA LEU A 370 18.70 -12.06 7.70
C LEU A 370 19.42 -13.42 7.69
N VAL A 371 18.69 -14.54 7.63
CA VAL A 371 19.32 -15.88 7.51
C VAL A 371 19.83 -16.13 6.09
N ALA A 372 19.16 -15.63 5.06
CA ALA A 372 19.57 -15.80 3.67
C ALA A 372 20.94 -15.14 3.35
N ASN A 373 21.33 -14.12 4.11
CA ASN A 373 22.65 -13.49 4.00
C ASN A 373 23.71 -14.42 4.61
N ASN A 374 24.89 -14.56 4.01
CA ASN A 374 25.88 -15.59 4.42
C ASN A 374 27.05 -15.04 5.27
N GLU A 375 26.88 -13.90 5.94
CA GLU A 375 28.01 -13.21 6.59
C GLU A 375 28.16 -13.51 8.09
N ALA A 376 27.05 -13.59 8.84
CA ALA A 376 27.10 -13.83 10.29
C ALA A 376 26.67 -15.25 10.71
N ASP A 377 27.02 -15.61 11.95
CA ASP A 377 26.59 -16.83 12.62
C ASP A 377 25.06 -16.83 12.83
N LYS A 378 24.38 -17.92 12.42
CA LYS A 378 22.92 -18.06 12.52
C LYS A 378 22.46 -18.80 13.76
N THR A 379 23.36 -19.41 14.54
CA THR A 379 22.99 -20.06 15.80
C THR A 379 22.21 -19.17 16.77
N PRO A 380 22.41 -17.83 16.85
CA PRO A 380 21.61 -16.96 17.72
C PRO A 380 20.10 -16.98 17.41
N PHE A 381 19.69 -17.26 16.17
CA PHE A 381 18.26 -17.39 15.81
C PHE A 381 17.63 -18.58 16.52
N ALA A 382 18.35 -19.70 16.56
CA ALA A 382 17.91 -20.88 17.26
C ALA A 382 17.92 -20.69 18.78
N GLU A 383 18.97 -20.07 19.32
CA GLU A 383 19.10 -19.76 20.76
C GLU A 383 18.01 -18.79 21.26
N ALA A 384 17.54 -17.89 20.40
CA ALA A 384 16.40 -17.02 20.67
C ALA A 384 15.05 -17.76 20.70
N GLY A 385 15.02 -19.05 20.35
CA GLY A 385 13.81 -19.88 20.34
C GLY A 385 12.97 -19.72 19.09
N LEU A 386 13.55 -19.30 17.96
CA LEU A 386 12.84 -19.09 16.69
C LEU A 386 11.96 -20.29 16.31
N PHE A 387 12.56 -21.48 16.30
CA PHE A 387 11.87 -22.68 15.83
C PHE A 387 10.73 -23.12 16.76
N ASP A 388 10.83 -22.87 18.07
CA ASP A 388 9.73 -23.13 19.00
C ASP A 388 8.52 -22.22 18.70
N HIS A 389 8.79 -20.94 18.41
CA HIS A 389 7.74 -19.97 18.06
C HIS A 389 7.08 -20.30 16.71
N MET A 390 7.89 -20.66 15.71
CA MET A 390 7.37 -21.12 14.40
C MET A 390 6.52 -22.38 14.55
N LYS A 391 6.95 -23.34 15.37
CA LYS A 391 6.20 -24.57 15.63
C LYS A 391 4.83 -24.28 16.24
N VAL A 392 4.75 -23.35 17.19
CA VAL A 392 3.48 -22.93 17.79
C VAL A 392 2.52 -22.43 16.71
N VAL A 393 2.99 -21.56 15.81
CA VAL A 393 2.16 -21.00 14.73
C VAL A 393 1.75 -22.07 13.71
N LEU A 394 2.69 -22.89 13.24
CA LEU A 394 2.43 -23.96 12.26
C LEU A 394 1.51 -25.07 12.80
N SER A 395 1.48 -25.27 14.12
CA SER A 395 0.62 -26.27 14.77
C SER A 395 -0.76 -25.73 15.16
N ASP A 396 -0.97 -24.41 15.12
CA ASP A 396 -2.25 -23.80 15.51
C ASP A 396 -3.22 -23.85 14.33
N PRO A 397 -4.35 -24.58 14.44
CA PRO A 397 -5.34 -24.68 13.36
C PRO A 397 -6.06 -23.36 13.06
N ARG A 398 -5.84 -22.30 13.86
CA ARG A 398 -6.40 -20.96 13.65
C ARG A 398 -5.49 -20.06 12.84
N SER A 399 -4.22 -20.44 12.62
CA SER A 399 -3.28 -19.68 11.79
C SER A 399 -3.79 -19.60 10.36
N SER A 400 -3.70 -18.42 9.76
CA SER A 400 -4.12 -18.23 8.36
C SER A 400 -3.14 -18.91 7.39
N GLU A 401 -3.66 -19.29 6.22
CA GLU A 401 -2.85 -19.90 5.16
C GLU A 401 -1.70 -19.00 4.70
N VAL A 402 -1.88 -17.67 4.76
CA VAL A 402 -0.82 -16.69 4.43
C VAL A 402 0.33 -16.78 5.43
N VAL A 403 0.03 -16.80 6.73
CA VAL A 403 1.06 -16.92 7.78
C VAL A 403 1.77 -18.27 7.67
N ILE A 404 1.03 -19.35 7.45
CA ILE A 404 1.61 -20.69 7.25
C ILE A 404 2.52 -20.72 6.01
N GLY A 405 2.10 -20.06 4.92
CA GLY A 405 2.90 -19.86 3.71
C GLY A 405 4.24 -19.20 3.97
N GLU A 406 4.24 -18.06 4.66
CA GLU A 406 5.47 -17.34 5.00
C GLU A 406 6.38 -18.11 5.97
N MET A 407 5.80 -18.86 6.92
CA MET A 407 6.57 -19.74 7.81
C MET A 407 7.24 -20.89 7.05
N ALA A 408 6.54 -21.50 6.09
CA ALA A 408 7.10 -22.56 5.25
C ALA A 408 8.18 -22.00 4.31
N ALA A 409 7.96 -20.82 3.72
CA ALA A 409 8.96 -20.12 2.89
C ALA A 409 10.20 -19.71 3.70
N ALA A 410 10.05 -19.40 4.98
CA ALA A 410 11.18 -19.14 5.85
C ALA A 410 11.95 -20.43 6.17
N LEU A 411 11.27 -21.54 6.47
CA LEU A 411 11.92 -22.84 6.71
C LEU A 411 12.71 -23.33 5.49
N SER A 412 12.21 -23.11 4.27
CA SER A 412 12.92 -23.51 3.04
C SER A 412 14.22 -22.74 2.81
N VAL A 413 14.39 -21.57 3.43
CA VAL A 413 15.64 -20.83 3.45
C VAL A 413 16.49 -21.21 4.66
N PHE A 414 15.89 -21.35 5.84
CA PHE A 414 16.62 -21.69 7.08
C PHE A 414 17.32 -23.05 6.99
N VAL A 415 16.73 -24.01 6.26
CA VAL A 415 17.34 -25.33 6.04
C VAL A 415 18.59 -25.27 5.17
N LEU A 416 18.86 -24.17 4.46
CA LEU A 416 20.06 -24.03 3.64
C LEU A 416 21.30 -23.68 4.49
N ASP A 417 21.09 -23.15 5.71
CA ASP A 417 22.18 -22.87 6.64
C ASP A 417 22.45 -24.06 7.56
N GLU A 418 23.61 -24.70 7.40
CA GLU A 418 23.98 -25.92 8.13
C GLU A 418 23.99 -25.77 9.65
N SER A 419 24.25 -24.56 10.17
CA SER A 419 24.31 -24.31 11.62
C SER A 419 22.93 -24.46 12.29
N LEU A 420 21.85 -24.30 11.52
CA LEU A 420 20.47 -24.38 12.02
C LEU A 420 19.90 -25.80 12.03
N TRP A 421 20.56 -26.75 11.35
CA TRP A 421 20.05 -28.11 11.16
C TRP A 421 19.74 -28.88 12.44
N PRO A 422 20.61 -28.90 13.47
CA PRO A 422 20.32 -29.64 14.71
C PRO A 422 19.02 -29.18 15.36
N TYR A 423 18.71 -27.89 15.24
CA TYR A 423 17.50 -27.31 15.78
C TYR A 423 16.28 -27.68 14.93
N ILE A 424 16.33 -27.47 13.61
CA ILE A 424 15.23 -27.80 12.67
C ILE A 424 14.82 -29.28 12.78
N LEU A 425 15.80 -30.19 12.81
CA LEU A 425 15.54 -31.63 12.94
C LEU A 425 14.88 -31.99 14.28
N SER A 426 15.29 -31.33 15.36
CA SER A 426 14.73 -31.56 16.69
C SER A 426 13.35 -30.95 16.90
N SER A 427 12.96 -29.95 16.11
CA SER A 427 11.70 -29.21 16.27
C SER A 427 10.45 -29.98 15.81
N GLY A 428 10.59 -31.09 15.08
CA GLY A 428 9.44 -31.85 14.57
C GLY A 428 8.66 -31.10 13.48
N PHE A 429 9.37 -30.35 12.64
CA PHE A 429 8.75 -29.68 11.49
C PHE A 429 8.35 -30.67 10.40
N LEU A 430 9.02 -31.83 10.28
CA LEU A 430 8.66 -32.83 9.27
C LEU A 430 7.21 -33.32 9.43
N GLU A 431 6.72 -33.53 10.66
CA GLU A 431 5.31 -33.91 10.88
C GLU A 431 4.32 -32.80 10.47
N LEU A 432 4.75 -31.54 10.52
CA LEU A 432 3.95 -30.36 10.15
C LEU A 432 4.02 -30.05 8.66
N LEU A 433 5.16 -30.29 8.00
CA LEU A 433 5.39 -30.02 6.58
C LEU A 433 4.78 -31.10 5.67
N VAL A 434 4.78 -32.37 6.09
CA VAL A 434 4.23 -33.47 5.27
C VAL A 434 2.77 -33.25 4.86
N PRO A 435 1.85 -32.79 5.72
CA PRO A 435 0.50 -32.42 5.28
C PRO A 435 0.48 -31.31 4.21
N LEU A 436 1.40 -30.35 4.28
CA LEU A 436 1.45 -29.17 3.41
C LEU A 436 1.88 -29.50 1.98
N THR A 437 2.57 -30.63 1.75
CA THR A 437 2.91 -31.12 0.40
C THR A 437 1.68 -31.50 -0.44
N ARG A 438 0.51 -31.60 0.19
CA ARG A 438 -0.79 -31.84 -0.48
C ARG A 438 -1.68 -30.59 -0.48
N SER A 439 -1.12 -29.42 -0.14
CA SER A 439 -1.85 -28.16 -0.20
C SER A 439 -2.32 -27.87 -1.63
N HIS A 440 -3.45 -27.20 -1.73
CA HIS A 440 -3.94 -26.65 -3.00
C HIS A 440 -3.23 -25.34 -3.38
N ILE A 441 -2.46 -24.77 -2.46
CA ILE A 441 -1.63 -23.58 -2.66
C ILE A 441 -0.25 -24.06 -3.13
N VAL A 442 0.08 -23.76 -4.39
CA VAL A 442 1.31 -24.22 -5.06
C VAL A 442 2.57 -23.77 -4.31
N GLU A 443 2.63 -22.51 -3.89
CA GLU A 443 3.79 -21.98 -3.15
C GLU A 443 4.02 -22.71 -1.82
N LEU A 444 2.94 -23.02 -1.10
CA LEU A 444 3.02 -23.75 0.17
C LEU A 444 3.48 -25.20 -0.04
N GLN A 445 2.92 -25.84 -1.07
CA GLN A 445 3.31 -27.19 -1.49
C GLN A 445 4.79 -27.23 -1.88
N TYR A 446 5.25 -26.28 -2.70
CA TYR A 446 6.65 -26.19 -3.13
C TYR A 446 7.60 -25.96 -1.95
N ASN A 447 7.32 -24.99 -1.08
CA ASN A 447 8.16 -24.69 0.08
C ASN A 447 8.27 -25.89 1.03
N ALA A 448 7.17 -26.60 1.28
CA ALA A 448 7.18 -27.80 2.11
C ALA A 448 8.03 -28.91 1.47
N CYS A 449 7.85 -29.17 0.18
CA CYS A 449 8.63 -30.18 -0.54
C CYS A 449 10.12 -29.83 -0.61
N ALA A 450 10.47 -28.58 -0.92
CA ALA A 450 11.85 -28.11 -0.98
C ALA A 450 12.55 -28.24 0.39
N THR A 451 11.84 -27.93 1.48
CA THR A 451 12.37 -28.09 2.84
C THR A 451 12.63 -29.57 3.17
N ILE A 452 11.67 -30.46 2.89
CA ILE A 452 11.83 -31.91 3.12
C ILE A 452 12.97 -32.47 2.26
N SER A 453 13.06 -32.04 1.00
CA SER A 453 14.10 -32.44 0.05
C SER A 453 15.49 -32.03 0.53
N SER A 454 15.62 -30.79 1.02
CA SER A 454 16.87 -30.29 1.58
C SER A 454 17.29 -31.11 2.80
N LEU A 455 16.36 -31.40 3.73
CA LEU A 455 16.62 -32.28 4.87
C LEU A 455 17.03 -33.70 4.46
N ALA A 456 16.42 -34.26 3.41
CA ALA A 456 16.83 -35.53 2.84
C ALA A 456 18.27 -35.49 2.31
N GLY A 457 18.69 -34.36 1.75
CA GLY A 457 20.05 -34.14 1.26
C GLY A 457 21.17 -34.36 2.28
N LYS A 458 20.91 -34.26 3.59
CA LYS A 458 21.92 -34.64 4.61
C LYS A 458 21.53 -35.82 5.46
N ALA A 459 20.63 -36.66 4.98
CA ALA A 459 20.44 -37.99 5.52
C ALA A 459 21.78 -38.78 5.51
N SER A 460 22.64 -38.57 4.50
CA SER A 460 23.99 -39.16 4.42
C SER A 460 24.95 -38.69 5.52
N GLU A 461 24.76 -37.50 6.08
CA GLU A 461 25.66 -36.91 7.09
C GLU A 461 25.13 -37.05 8.52
N SER A 462 23.84 -37.36 8.70
CA SER A 462 23.17 -37.36 10.00
C SER A 462 22.24 -38.56 10.20
N SER A 463 22.60 -39.44 11.14
CA SER A 463 21.74 -40.56 11.54
C SER A 463 20.42 -40.10 12.15
N ASP A 464 20.40 -38.91 12.78
CA ASP A 464 19.15 -38.33 13.30
C ASP A 464 18.23 -37.92 12.15
N ALA A 465 18.75 -37.27 11.11
CA ALA A 465 17.98 -36.93 9.91
C ALA A 465 17.34 -38.19 9.29
N CYS A 466 18.12 -39.28 9.16
CA CYS A 466 17.61 -40.57 8.70
C CYS A 466 16.45 -41.09 9.55
N SER A 467 16.61 -41.09 10.88
CA SER A 467 15.57 -41.56 11.79
C SER A 467 14.30 -40.72 11.69
N ARG A 468 14.43 -39.39 11.58
CA ARG A 468 13.30 -38.45 11.48
C ARG A 468 12.55 -38.59 10.15
N LEU A 469 13.27 -38.72 9.04
CA LEU A 469 12.66 -38.96 7.72
C LEU A 469 11.95 -40.30 7.65
N ALA A 470 12.51 -41.35 8.27
CA ALA A 470 11.87 -42.66 8.35
C ALA A 470 10.58 -42.61 9.21
N GLN A 471 10.57 -41.84 10.30
CA GLN A 471 9.39 -41.67 11.15
C GLN A 471 8.20 -41.03 10.43
N VAL A 472 8.45 -40.18 9.43
CA VAL A 472 7.40 -39.50 8.65
C VAL A 472 7.11 -40.15 7.30
N TRP A 473 7.66 -41.34 7.05
CA TRP A 473 7.47 -42.04 5.78
C TRP A 473 6.00 -42.36 5.50
N ASP A 474 5.28 -42.88 6.50
CA ASP A 474 3.86 -43.24 6.45
C ASP A 474 2.94 -42.32 7.26
N LYS A 475 3.51 -41.40 8.04
CA LYS A 475 2.80 -40.52 8.97
C LYS A 475 3.21 -39.05 8.84
N PRO A 476 2.33 -38.09 9.16
CA PRO A 476 0.88 -38.22 9.37
C PRO A 476 0.17 -38.76 8.11
N GLU A 477 -1.13 -39.06 8.16
CA GLU A 477 -1.87 -39.78 7.10
C GLU A 477 -1.37 -39.53 5.67
N GLY A 478 -0.87 -40.58 5.00
CA GLY A 478 -0.26 -40.53 3.67
C GLY A 478 1.27 -40.45 3.70
N GLY A 479 1.84 -39.74 4.67
CA GLY A 479 3.27 -39.62 4.89
C GLY A 479 4.02 -38.99 3.72
N MET A 480 5.35 -39.01 3.80
CA MET A 480 6.22 -38.61 2.69
C MET A 480 6.01 -39.47 1.44
N GLN A 481 5.76 -40.78 1.61
CA GLN A 481 5.60 -41.70 0.49
C GLN A 481 4.45 -41.31 -0.46
N SER A 482 3.36 -40.74 0.08
CA SER A 482 2.18 -40.41 -0.73
C SER A 482 2.45 -39.28 -1.71
N TYR A 483 3.14 -38.20 -1.31
CA TYR A 483 3.42 -37.09 -2.23
C TYR A 483 4.50 -37.48 -3.23
N LEU A 484 5.53 -38.23 -2.81
CA LEU A 484 6.56 -38.73 -3.72
C LEU A 484 5.93 -39.61 -4.81
N ALA A 485 5.06 -40.55 -4.43
CA ALA A 485 4.38 -41.39 -5.40
C ALA A 485 3.46 -40.61 -6.35
N ALA A 486 2.80 -39.56 -5.85
CA ALA A 486 1.93 -38.70 -6.64
C ALA A 486 2.71 -37.84 -7.64
N PHE A 487 3.78 -37.16 -7.21
CA PHE A 487 4.55 -36.26 -8.08
C PHE A 487 5.37 -37.01 -9.14
N LEU A 488 5.78 -38.25 -8.81
CA LEU A 488 6.44 -39.13 -9.75
C LEU A 488 5.46 -39.81 -10.72
N ALA A 489 4.14 -39.73 -10.48
CA ALA A 489 3.18 -40.29 -11.42
C ALA A 489 3.34 -39.64 -12.80
N VAL A 490 3.30 -40.49 -13.83
CA VAL A 490 3.30 -40.07 -15.23
C VAL A 490 1.92 -39.50 -15.57
N ASP A 491 1.75 -38.23 -15.25
CA ASP A 491 0.59 -37.39 -15.53
C ASP A 491 1.09 -36.15 -16.30
N GLU A 492 0.43 -35.83 -17.42
CA GLU A 492 0.75 -34.68 -18.27
C GLU A 492 0.52 -33.34 -17.56
N GLY A 493 -0.32 -33.31 -16.52
CA GLY A 493 -0.63 -32.09 -15.75
C GLY A 493 0.26 -31.83 -14.53
N MET A 494 1.25 -32.68 -14.25
CA MET A 494 2.11 -32.53 -13.06
C MET A 494 3.23 -31.51 -13.31
N ASP A 495 3.37 -30.56 -12.38
CA ASP A 495 4.43 -29.55 -12.39
C ASP A 495 5.84 -30.19 -12.48
N PRO A 496 6.62 -29.87 -13.53
CA PRO A 496 7.99 -30.35 -13.70
C PRO A 496 8.91 -30.03 -12.52
N LEU A 497 8.76 -28.88 -11.87
CA LEU A 497 9.59 -28.48 -10.73
C LEU A 497 9.30 -29.36 -9.52
N LEU A 498 8.04 -29.58 -9.15
CA LEU A 498 7.68 -30.49 -8.05
C LEU A 498 8.10 -31.93 -8.34
N ARG A 499 8.02 -32.36 -9.61
CA ARG A 499 8.54 -33.66 -10.04
C ARG A 499 10.06 -33.73 -9.86
N SER A 500 10.80 -32.68 -10.23
CA SER A 500 12.26 -32.63 -10.05
C SER A 500 12.65 -32.75 -8.57
N VAL A 501 11.94 -32.04 -7.69
CA VAL A 501 12.13 -32.10 -6.23
C VAL A 501 11.85 -33.50 -5.71
N ALA A 502 10.82 -34.18 -6.21
CA ALA A 502 10.51 -35.55 -5.81
C ALA A 502 11.59 -36.56 -6.26
N ILE A 503 12.09 -36.47 -7.50
CA ILE A 503 13.18 -37.33 -8.00
C ILE A 503 14.44 -37.09 -7.16
N TRP A 504 14.82 -35.83 -6.95
CA TRP A 504 15.98 -35.47 -6.14
C TRP A 504 15.84 -36.01 -4.70
N THR A 505 14.67 -35.85 -4.09
CA THR A 505 14.41 -36.37 -2.74
C THR A 505 14.60 -37.89 -2.69
N VAL A 506 14.08 -38.63 -3.66
CA VAL A 506 14.27 -40.09 -3.73
C VAL A 506 15.74 -40.45 -3.88
N MET A 507 16.48 -39.71 -4.72
CA MET A 507 17.92 -39.91 -4.88
C MET A 507 18.66 -39.74 -3.55
N MET A 508 18.43 -38.64 -2.85
CA MET A 508 19.06 -38.36 -1.55
C MET A 508 18.72 -39.42 -0.48
N LEU A 509 17.48 -39.92 -0.47
CA LEU A 509 17.08 -40.99 0.44
C LEU A 509 17.81 -42.31 0.14
N LEU A 510 18.05 -42.63 -1.13
CA LEU A 510 18.81 -43.82 -1.53
C LEU A 510 20.31 -43.67 -1.24
N GLU A 511 20.86 -42.47 -1.37
CA GLU A 511 22.26 -42.14 -1.06
C GLU A 511 22.54 -41.99 0.44
N SER A 512 21.51 -41.96 1.28
CA SER A 512 21.63 -41.73 2.74
C SER A 512 22.43 -42.77 3.52
N GLU A 513 22.84 -43.87 2.89
CA GLU A 513 23.44 -45.06 3.51
C GLU A 513 22.60 -45.68 4.65
N SER A 514 21.36 -45.22 4.87
CA SER A 514 20.45 -45.76 5.87
C SER A 514 19.70 -46.97 5.32
N PRO A 515 19.91 -48.18 5.88
CA PRO A 515 19.24 -49.39 5.39
C PRO A 515 17.71 -49.27 5.49
N ASP A 516 17.21 -48.60 6.52
CA ASP A 516 15.79 -48.42 6.76
C ASP A 516 15.16 -47.52 5.68
N LEU A 517 15.75 -46.35 5.38
CA LEU A 517 15.24 -45.44 4.34
C LEU A 517 15.33 -46.07 2.94
N VAL A 518 16.47 -46.69 2.63
CA VAL A 518 16.66 -47.39 1.35
C VAL A 518 15.60 -48.47 1.19
N GLN A 519 15.37 -49.29 2.23
CA GLN A 519 14.34 -50.32 2.20
C GLN A 519 12.93 -49.74 2.03
N LEU A 520 12.61 -48.63 2.70
CA LEU A 520 11.29 -47.97 2.58
C LEU A 520 11.04 -47.48 1.15
N VAL A 521 12.03 -46.86 0.51
CA VAL A 521 11.95 -46.39 -0.89
C VAL A 521 11.79 -47.57 -1.86
N LEU A 522 12.66 -48.58 -1.75
CA LEU A 522 12.66 -49.75 -2.66
C LEU A 522 11.41 -50.61 -2.49
N ALA A 523 10.86 -50.72 -1.28
CA ALA A 523 9.66 -51.51 -1.02
C ALA A 523 8.36 -50.84 -1.49
N HIS A 524 8.37 -49.53 -1.80
CA HIS A 524 7.17 -48.82 -2.20
C HIS A 524 6.73 -49.23 -3.63
N PRO A 525 5.46 -49.62 -3.85
CA PRO A 525 5.02 -50.28 -5.08
C PRO A 525 5.09 -49.41 -6.35
N SER A 526 5.12 -48.09 -6.19
CA SER A 526 5.01 -47.14 -7.31
C SER A 526 6.21 -46.23 -7.51
N ILE A 527 7.08 -46.02 -6.50
CA ILE A 527 8.10 -44.94 -6.57
C ILE A 527 9.15 -45.28 -7.64
N ILE A 528 9.88 -46.38 -7.46
CA ILE A 528 10.92 -46.80 -8.42
C ILE A 528 10.31 -47.06 -9.80
N LYS A 529 9.16 -47.74 -9.85
CA LYS A 529 8.44 -48.00 -11.10
C LYS A 529 8.07 -46.73 -11.87
N ASN A 530 7.71 -45.66 -11.18
CA ASN A 530 7.37 -44.39 -11.82
C ASN A 530 8.63 -43.65 -12.27
N ILE A 531 9.72 -43.70 -11.50
CA ILE A 531 11.04 -43.17 -11.91
C ILE A 531 11.54 -43.90 -13.17
N ASP A 532 11.42 -45.23 -13.23
CA ASP A 532 11.77 -46.02 -14.43
C ASP A 532 11.01 -45.54 -15.67
N LYS A 533 9.73 -45.18 -15.53
CA LYS A 533 8.93 -44.65 -16.65
C LYS A 533 9.41 -43.26 -17.08
N ILE A 534 9.71 -42.38 -16.12
CA ILE A 534 10.23 -41.04 -16.40
C ILE A 534 11.57 -41.15 -17.14
N ALA A 535 12.47 -42.03 -16.68
CA ALA A 535 13.75 -42.32 -17.31
C ALA A 535 13.64 -42.88 -18.74
N GLN A 536 12.44 -43.34 -19.14
CA GLN A 536 12.15 -43.94 -20.45
C GLN A 536 11.29 -43.03 -21.36
N MET A 537 10.86 -41.85 -20.89
CA MET A 537 9.96 -40.95 -21.66
C MET A 537 10.56 -40.51 -23.00
N GLY A 538 11.86 -40.19 -23.07
CA GLY A 538 12.55 -39.88 -24.32
C GLY A 538 12.62 -41.06 -25.31
N SER A 539 12.71 -42.29 -24.80
CA SER A 539 12.75 -43.51 -25.64
C SER A 539 11.42 -43.83 -26.32
N LEU A 540 10.30 -43.41 -25.73
CA LEU A 540 8.95 -43.57 -26.27
C LEU A 540 8.63 -42.51 -27.33
N SER A 541 9.09 -41.27 -27.12
CA SER A 541 9.01 -40.18 -28.11
C SER A 541 9.77 -40.49 -29.40
N GLU A 542 11.00 -41.05 -29.32
CA GLU A 542 11.74 -41.47 -30.52
C GLU A 542 11.09 -42.69 -31.23
N ALA A 543 10.43 -43.57 -30.48
CA ALA A 543 9.72 -44.71 -31.04
C ALA A 543 8.43 -44.27 -31.76
N ASP A 544 7.68 -43.33 -31.18
CA ASP A 544 6.47 -42.76 -31.78
C ASP A 544 6.76 -41.76 -32.90
N ALA A 545 7.87 -41.00 -32.85
CA ALA A 545 8.31 -40.15 -33.96
C ALA A 545 8.69 -40.96 -35.22
N ARG A 546 9.18 -42.19 -35.05
CA ARG A 546 9.40 -43.13 -36.16
C ARG A 546 8.10 -43.71 -36.72
N LEU A 547 7.01 -43.68 -35.95
CA LEU A 547 5.67 -44.13 -36.36
C LEU A 547 4.80 -42.98 -36.93
N SER A 548 5.01 -41.73 -36.47
CA SER A 548 4.22 -40.55 -36.86
C SER A 548 4.73 -39.83 -38.12
N ALA A 549 5.96 -40.11 -38.57
CA ALA A 549 6.49 -39.63 -39.87
C ALA A 549 5.72 -40.17 -41.11
N TYR A 550 4.64 -40.94 -40.91
CA TYR A 550 3.80 -41.51 -41.98
C TYR A 550 2.43 -40.85 -42.16
N THR A 551 2.04 -39.82 -41.40
CA THR A 551 0.72 -39.19 -41.58
C THR A 551 0.74 -37.67 -41.49
N SER A 552 0.81 -37.04 -42.66
CA SER A 552 0.07 -35.84 -43.13
C SER A 552 -0.14 -34.68 -42.14
N ASP A 553 0.46 -33.50 -42.37
CA ASP A 553 0.01 -32.46 -43.32
C ASP A 553 -1.31 -31.75 -42.89
N GLY A 554 -1.22 -30.43 -42.66
CA GLY A 554 -2.40 -29.54 -42.68
C GLY A 554 -2.71 -28.71 -41.43
N GLY A 555 -2.01 -27.59 -41.25
CA GLY A 555 -2.61 -26.24 -41.23
C GLY A 555 -3.53 -25.75 -40.08
N LEU A 556 -3.01 -24.75 -39.35
CA LEU A 556 -3.57 -23.40 -39.10
C LEU A 556 -4.56 -23.11 -37.93
N ARG A 557 -4.11 -22.11 -37.14
CA ARG A 557 -4.81 -20.97 -36.47
C ARG A 557 -5.37 -21.18 -35.05
N SER A 558 -4.76 -20.56 -34.03
CA SER A 558 -4.90 -19.15 -33.55
C SER A 558 -6.16 -18.88 -32.72
N SER A 559 -5.99 -18.55 -31.43
CA SER A 559 -6.57 -17.33 -30.80
C SER A 559 -6.13 -17.16 -29.33
N ARG A 560 -5.55 -15.98 -29.05
CA ARG A 560 -5.20 -15.39 -27.74
C ARG A 560 -6.41 -15.05 -26.88
N ALA A 561 -6.23 -14.98 -25.56
CA ALA A 561 -6.19 -13.74 -24.74
C ALA A 561 -6.54 -14.01 -23.26
N PHE A 562 -5.69 -13.56 -22.31
CA PHE A 562 -6.05 -12.70 -21.17
C PHE A 562 -4.80 -12.20 -20.43
N ASP A 563 -4.84 -10.92 -20.05
CA ASP A 563 -3.77 -10.03 -19.58
C ASP A 563 -3.32 -10.22 -18.11
N GLY A 564 -2.13 -9.69 -17.78
CA GLY A 564 -1.74 -9.32 -16.41
C GLY A 564 -0.24 -9.09 -16.18
N ASP A 565 0.22 -7.85 -16.42
CA ASP A 565 1.34 -7.09 -15.82
C ASP A 565 2.43 -7.88 -15.05
N GLY A 566 3.73 -7.84 -15.36
CA GLY A 566 4.52 -6.74 -15.90
C GLY A 566 5.69 -6.41 -14.96
N TYR A 567 6.77 -7.19 -15.02
CA TYR A 567 8.14 -6.77 -14.70
C TYR A 567 9.05 -7.38 -15.77
N GLY A 568 9.56 -6.55 -16.66
CA GLY A 568 10.66 -6.90 -17.54
C GLY A 568 11.91 -6.14 -17.11
N PRO A 569 13.10 -6.73 -17.29
CA PRO A 569 14.28 -5.98 -17.64
C PRO A 569 14.64 -6.24 -19.11
N GLU A 570 14.83 -5.13 -19.82
CA GLU A 570 15.74 -4.92 -20.96
C GLU A 570 15.75 -5.89 -22.16
N ASP A 571 15.44 -5.32 -23.33
CA ASP A 571 15.54 -5.91 -24.67
C ASP A 571 16.93 -6.50 -24.96
N GLY A 572 16.97 -7.81 -25.22
CA GLY A 572 18.12 -8.52 -25.76
C GLY A 572 17.78 -9.93 -26.22
N ASP A 573 17.35 -10.05 -27.48
CA ASP A 573 17.20 -11.28 -28.29
C ASP A 573 15.98 -12.18 -27.96
N LEU A 574 15.00 -12.16 -28.87
CA LEU A 574 13.87 -13.12 -28.89
C LEU A 574 14.40 -14.48 -29.38
N GLY A 575 15.01 -15.24 -28.48
CA GLY A 575 15.27 -16.67 -28.61
C GLY A 575 14.06 -17.49 -28.15
N ASP A 576 13.87 -18.66 -28.76
CA ASP A 576 12.71 -19.56 -28.67
C ASP A 576 12.30 -19.97 -27.23
N GLU A 577 11.07 -19.63 -26.81
CA GLU A 577 10.41 -20.20 -25.60
C GLU A 577 10.13 -21.72 -25.71
N HIS A 578 10.43 -22.35 -26.86
CA HIS A 578 10.35 -23.81 -27.02
C HIS A 578 11.62 -24.55 -26.58
N ASP A 579 12.76 -23.87 -26.41
CA ASP A 579 14.01 -24.53 -26.01
C ASP A 579 14.09 -24.77 -24.47
N ASP A 580 13.45 -23.92 -23.64
CA ASP A 580 13.52 -24.02 -22.17
C ASP A 580 12.65 -25.16 -21.59
N ASP A 581 11.50 -25.44 -22.21
CA ASP A 581 10.63 -26.57 -21.80
C ASP A 581 11.24 -27.91 -22.18
N ASP A 582 11.88 -28.02 -23.35
CA ASP A 582 12.59 -29.25 -23.75
C ASP A 582 13.81 -29.53 -22.84
N ASP A 583 14.49 -28.50 -22.33
CA ASP A 583 15.60 -28.65 -21.38
C ASP A 583 15.15 -29.20 -20.01
N ILE A 584 14.03 -28.74 -19.45
CA ILE A 584 13.58 -29.23 -18.13
C ILE A 584 13.16 -30.71 -18.17
N TYR A 585 12.51 -31.17 -19.24
CA TYR A 585 12.16 -32.59 -19.38
C TYR A 585 13.37 -33.48 -19.62
N GLN A 586 14.38 -33.01 -20.37
CA GLN A 586 15.65 -33.72 -20.53
C GLN A 586 16.41 -33.85 -19.19
N ARG A 587 16.42 -32.78 -18.37
CA ARG A 587 17.00 -32.83 -17.03
C ARG A 587 16.27 -33.81 -16.11
N LEU A 588 14.94 -33.82 -16.14
CA LEU A 588 14.14 -34.79 -15.38
C LEU A 588 14.44 -36.23 -15.79
N GLU A 589 14.59 -36.49 -17.09
CA GLU A 589 14.97 -37.82 -17.60
C GLU A 589 16.37 -38.21 -17.11
N SER A 590 17.35 -37.31 -17.20
CA SER A 590 18.72 -37.54 -16.71
C SER A 590 18.73 -37.87 -15.21
N MET A 591 18.05 -37.06 -14.39
CA MET A 591 17.95 -37.30 -12.95
C MET A 591 17.29 -38.64 -12.64
N ALA A 592 16.25 -39.02 -13.39
CA ALA A 592 15.60 -40.31 -13.22
C ALA A 592 16.53 -41.48 -13.60
N GLN A 593 17.31 -41.34 -14.68
CA GLN A 593 18.30 -42.34 -15.10
C GLN A 593 19.39 -42.55 -14.03
N ASP A 594 19.84 -41.48 -13.39
CA ASP A 594 20.81 -41.57 -12.28
C ASP A 594 20.24 -42.37 -11.10
N VAL A 595 18.98 -42.13 -10.74
CA VAL A 595 18.30 -42.92 -9.70
C VAL A 595 18.17 -44.40 -10.10
N VAL A 596 17.82 -44.70 -11.35
CA VAL A 596 17.74 -46.09 -11.85
C VAL A 596 19.11 -46.78 -11.76
N ALA A 597 20.18 -46.09 -12.13
CA ALA A 597 21.55 -46.61 -12.02
C ALA A 597 21.94 -46.87 -10.55
N LEU A 598 21.55 -45.98 -9.64
CA LEU A 598 21.78 -46.13 -8.21
C LEU A 598 21.06 -47.36 -7.65
N VAL A 599 19.79 -47.57 -7.98
CA VAL A 599 19.01 -48.75 -7.56
C VAL A 599 19.67 -50.05 -8.06
N GLN A 600 20.12 -50.09 -9.32
CA GLN A 600 20.82 -51.26 -9.87
C GLN A 600 22.13 -51.58 -9.15
N ASN A 601 22.80 -50.57 -8.57
CA ASN A 601 24.00 -50.77 -7.77
C ASN A 601 23.68 -51.27 -6.36
N LEU A 602 22.54 -50.87 -5.78
CA LEU A 602 22.08 -51.35 -4.47
C LEU A 602 21.57 -52.80 -4.51
N ASP A 603 21.07 -53.26 -5.65
CA ASP A 603 20.63 -54.66 -5.87
C ASP A 603 21.79 -55.67 -6.09
N ARG A 604 23.02 -55.17 -6.30
CA ARG A 604 24.24 -55.99 -6.52
C ARG A 604 25.01 -56.22 -5.24
#